data_AF-A0A7S0T629-F1
#
_entry.id   AF-A0A7S0T629-F1
#
_cell.length_a   1.000
_cell.length_b   1.000
_cell.length_c   1.000
_cell.angle_alpha   90.00
_cell.angle_beta   90.00
_cell.angle_gamma   90.00
#
_symmetry.space_group_name_H-M   'P 1'
#
loop_
_entity.id
_entity.type
_entity.pdbx_description
1 polymer ?
#
loop_
_entity_poly.entity_id
_entity_poly.type
_entity_poly.pdbx_seq_one_letter_code
_entity_poly.pdbx_strand_id
1 'polypeptide(L)'
;YIYGPTLQTERIRILYQFQNNPQLGTILLSKVGDTSIDIPEANVLIQVSSHYGSRRQEAQRLGRILRPKPRAGQNFNAYFYSLVSADTQEMYYSSKRQQFLVDQGYAFKVITALDGMDKVPDLAYGTRQEQLELLQQVLAADDADASNERVDDADAAELGIGDDDGGRLAVGGGGAAAAAKDRVDAVLAA
;
A
#
# COMPACT_ATOMS: atom_id res chain seq x y z
N TYR A 1 -7.13 -13.49 8.68
CA TYR A 1 -5.96 -12.62 8.49
C TYR A 1 -4.70 -13.45 8.68
N ILE A 2 -3.54 -12.99 8.21
CA ILE A 2 -2.25 -13.67 8.39
C ILE A 2 -1.25 -12.69 9.00
N TYR A 3 -0.54 -13.13 10.04
CA TYR A 3 0.50 -12.34 10.73
C TYR A 3 1.70 -13.23 11.11
N GLY A 4 2.75 -12.65 11.72
CA GLY A 4 4.05 -13.31 11.95
C GLY A 4 3.95 -14.72 12.56
N PRO A 5 3.30 -14.86 13.73
CA PRO A 5 3.06 -16.14 14.40
C PRO A 5 2.13 -17.15 13.69
N THR A 6 1.40 -16.77 12.63
CA THR A 6 0.48 -17.70 11.95
C THR A 6 1.23 -18.91 11.39
N LEU A 7 0.80 -20.13 11.75
CA LEU A 7 1.43 -21.38 11.33
C LEU A 7 1.34 -21.59 9.81
N GLN A 8 2.36 -22.21 9.21
CA GLN A 8 2.41 -22.41 7.76
C GLN A 8 1.19 -23.18 7.21
N THR A 9 0.75 -24.23 7.90
CA THR A 9 -0.45 -25.00 7.53
C THR A 9 -1.70 -24.13 7.49
N GLU A 10 -1.82 -23.19 8.43
CA GLU A 10 -2.94 -22.25 8.50
C GLU A 10 -2.86 -21.20 7.38
N ARG A 11 -1.66 -20.67 7.09
CA ARG A 11 -1.44 -19.75 5.97
C ARG A 11 -1.91 -20.37 4.65
N ILE A 12 -1.50 -21.61 4.37
CA ILE A 12 -1.89 -22.34 3.15
C ILE A 12 -3.41 -22.49 3.08
N ARG A 13 -4.05 -22.88 4.19
CA ARG A 13 -5.52 -23.01 4.24
C ARG A 13 -6.22 -21.69 3.97
N ILE A 14 -5.78 -20.58 4.58
CA ILE A 14 -6.38 -19.26 4.39
C ILE A 14 -6.24 -18.80 2.94
N LEU A 15 -5.06 -18.96 2.33
CA LEU A 15 -4.81 -18.58 0.93
C LEU A 15 -5.64 -19.43 -0.03
N TYR A 16 -5.72 -20.74 0.23
CA TYR A 16 -6.57 -21.64 -0.55
C TYR A 16 -8.04 -21.22 -0.51
N GLN A 17 -8.54 -20.86 0.67
CA GLN A 17 -9.91 -20.38 0.83
C GLN A 17 -10.13 -19.06 0.08
N PHE A 18 -9.22 -18.10 0.20
CA PHE A 18 -9.32 -16.82 -0.52
C PHE A 18 -9.32 -17.00 -2.05
N GLN A 19 -8.58 -17.98 -2.58
CA GLN A 19 -8.52 -18.23 -4.03
C GLN A 19 -9.74 -18.99 -4.57
N ASN A 20 -10.26 -19.96 -3.81
CA ASN A 20 -11.25 -20.92 -4.32
C ASN A 20 -12.66 -20.69 -3.79
N ASN A 21 -12.83 -19.97 -2.69
CA ASN A 21 -14.14 -19.72 -2.10
C ASN A 21 -14.65 -18.31 -2.49
N PRO A 22 -15.66 -18.19 -3.37
CA PRO A 22 -16.18 -16.90 -3.79
C PRO A 22 -16.85 -16.10 -2.65
N GLN A 23 -17.16 -16.74 -1.52
CA GLN A 23 -17.70 -16.07 -0.33
C GLN A 23 -16.62 -15.34 0.48
N LEU A 24 -15.33 -15.61 0.23
CA LEU A 24 -14.20 -15.06 0.99
C LEU A 24 -13.29 -14.22 0.08
N GLY A 25 -13.81 -13.08 -0.37
CA GLY A 25 -13.10 -12.16 -1.28
C GLY A 25 -12.14 -11.18 -0.61
N THR A 26 -11.86 -11.31 0.70
CA THR A 26 -11.00 -10.38 1.43
C THR A 26 -10.06 -11.12 2.38
N ILE A 27 -8.80 -10.73 2.35
CA ILE A 27 -7.75 -11.23 3.25
C ILE A 27 -6.96 -10.04 3.79
N LEU A 28 -6.70 -10.04 5.10
CA LEU A 28 -5.78 -9.09 5.72
C LEU A 28 -4.43 -9.77 5.98
N LEU A 29 -3.36 -9.08 5.60
CA LEU A 29 -1.98 -9.54 5.76
C LEU A 29 -1.20 -8.47 6.54
N SER A 30 -0.38 -8.88 7.50
CA SER A 30 0.63 -7.99 8.08
C SER A 30 1.87 -7.90 7.17
N LYS A 31 2.97 -7.32 7.67
CA LYS A 31 4.28 -7.24 6.99
C LYS A 31 4.80 -8.59 6.47
N VAL A 32 4.27 -9.72 6.93
CA VAL A 32 4.56 -11.06 6.37
C VAL A 32 4.16 -11.20 4.90
N GLY A 33 3.21 -10.41 4.42
CA GLY A 33 2.81 -10.36 3.01
C GLY A 33 3.88 -9.77 2.09
N ASP A 34 4.89 -9.10 2.64
CA ASP A 34 5.87 -8.35 1.83
C ASP A 34 6.99 -9.23 1.27
N THR A 35 7.40 -10.26 2.00
CA THR A 35 8.62 -11.02 1.68
C THR A 35 8.39 -12.50 1.48
N SER A 36 7.45 -13.12 2.19
CA SER A 36 7.52 -14.56 2.48
C SER A 36 6.29 -15.35 2.05
N ILE A 37 5.33 -14.73 1.37
CA ILE A 37 4.08 -15.38 0.97
C ILE A 37 3.81 -15.10 -0.51
N ASP A 38 3.48 -16.16 -1.25
CA ASP A 38 2.93 -16.01 -2.60
C ASP A 38 1.42 -15.77 -2.47
N ILE A 39 1.03 -14.52 -2.66
CA ILE A 39 -0.37 -14.11 -2.56
C ILE A 39 -1.03 -14.45 -3.90
N PRO A 40 -2.14 -15.21 -3.91
CA PRO A 40 -2.86 -15.52 -5.14
C PRO A 40 -3.41 -14.24 -5.78
N GLU A 41 -3.62 -14.29 -7.10
CA GLU A 41 -3.98 -13.13 -7.93
C GLU A 41 -5.20 -12.35 -7.40
N ALA A 42 -4.95 -11.16 -6.87
CA ALA A 42 -5.96 -10.26 -6.36
C ALA A 42 -6.23 -9.12 -7.35
N ASN A 43 -7.48 -8.64 -7.39
CA ASN A 43 -7.87 -7.53 -8.27
C ASN A 43 -7.67 -6.17 -7.60
N VAL A 44 -7.77 -6.11 -6.27
CA VAL A 44 -7.68 -4.90 -5.47
C VAL A 44 -6.71 -5.14 -4.34
N LEU A 45 -5.75 -4.23 -4.19
CA LEU A 45 -4.86 -4.17 -3.04
C LEU A 45 -5.12 -2.88 -2.28
N ILE A 46 -5.29 -2.97 -0.97
CA ILE A 46 -5.43 -1.82 -0.07
C ILE A 46 -4.27 -1.84 0.92
N GLN A 47 -3.50 -0.77 0.96
CA GLN A 47 -2.39 -0.55 1.88
C GLN A 47 -2.78 0.56 2.86
N VAL A 48 -2.83 0.21 4.15
CA VAL A 48 -3.30 1.12 5.22
C VAL A 48 -2.14 1.85 5.86
N SER A 49 -1.17 1.11 6.42
CA SER A 49 0.07 1.68 6.91
C SER A 49 1.18 1.49 5.89
N SER A 50 1.92 2.56 5.61
CA SER A 50 3.13 2.47 4.81
C SER A 50 4.23 3.26 5.50
N HIS A 51 5.12 2.54 6.16
CA HIS A 51 6.38 3.08 6.66
C HIS A 51 7.53 2.48 5.87
N TYR A 52 8.55 3.32 5.68
CA TYR A 52 9.84 3.10 5.02
C TYR A 52 10.09 1.66 4.55
N GLY A 53 10.07 1.49 3.23
CA GLY A 53 10.51 0.30 2.55
C GLY A 53 11.07 0.68 1.18
N SER A 54 11.88 -0.19 0.60
CA SER A 54 12.46 0.06 -0.71
C SER A 54 11.35 0.25 -1.75
N ARG A 55 11.29 1.42 -2.39
CA ARG A 55 10.32 1.75 -3.45
C ARG A 55 10.30 0.69 -4.55
N ARG A 56 11.48 0.12 -4.85
CA ARG A 56 11.65 -0.99 -5.80
C ARG A 56 10.95 -2.27 -5.33
N GLN A 57 11.07 -2.63 -4.05
CA GLN A 57 10.37 -3.79 -3.48
C GLN A 57 8.85 -3.61 -3.52
N GLU A 58 8.36 -2.39 -3.23
CA GLU A 58 6.92 -2.08 -3.28
C GLU A 58 6.36 -2.21 -4.71
N ALA A 59 7.02 -1.65 -5.73
CA ALA A 59 6.58 -1.86 -7.12
C ALA A 59 6.65 -3.32 -7.57
N GLN A 60 7.65 -4.06 -7.11
CA GLN A 60 7.77 -5.49 -7.42
C GLN A 60 6.66 -6.29 -6.74
N ARG A 61 6.31 -5.96 -5.49
CA ARG A 61 5.16 -6.50 -4.74
C ARG A 61 3.85 -6.22 -5.46
N LEU A 62 3.61 -4.98 -5.89
CA LEU A 62 2.44 -4.60 -6.68
C LEU A 62 2.32 -5.44 -7.95
N GLY A 63 3.40 -5.57 -8.71
CA GLY A 63 3.42 -6.38 -9.94
C GLY A 63 3.18 -7.88 -9.73
N ARG A 64 3.53 -8.42 -8.54
CA ARG A 64 3.27 -9.82 -8.20
C ARG A 64 1.81 -10.08 -7.83
N ILE A 65 1.16 -9.11 -7.19
CA ILE A 65 -0.20 -9.24 -6.66
C ILE A 65 -1.23 -8.91 -7.76
N LEU A 66 -1.03 -7.81 -8.48
CA LEU A 66 -1.96 -7.28 -9.48
C LEU A 66 -1.67 -7.85 -10.88
N ARG A 67 -1.76 -9.18 -11.01
CA ARG A 67 -1.51 -9.87 -12.29
C ARG A 67 -2.77 -9.89 -13.17
N PRO A 68 -2.65 -9.66 -14.49
CA PRO A 68 -3.74 -9.84 -15.43
C PRO A 68 -4.31 -11.27 -15.41
N LYS A 69 -5.63 -11.40 -15.25
CA LYS A 69 -6.30 -12.72 -15.28
C LYS A 69 -6.52 -13.19 -16.73
N PRO A 70 -6.00 -14.37 -17.15
CA PRO A 70 -6.13 -14.87 -18.53
C PRO A 70 -7.58 -15.14 -18.99
N ARG A 71 -8.52 -15.29 -18.05
CA ARG A 71 -9.95 -15.56 -18.32
C ARG A 71 -10.84 -14.32 -18.31
N ALA A 72 -10.31 -13.16 -17.91
CA ALA A 72 -11.06 -11.92 -18.00
C ALA A 72 -10.96 -11.43 -19.44
N GLY A 73 -12.10 -11.40 -20.15
CA GLY A 73 -12.18 -10.74 -21.45
C GLY A 73 -11.64 -9.30 -21.39
N GLN A 74 -11.33 -8.75 -22.57
CA GLN A 74 -10.80 -7.40 -22.79
C GLN A 74 -11.37 -6.43 -21.75
N ASN A 75 -10.52 -5.90 -20.85
CA ASN A 75 -10.78 -5.03 -19.68
C ASN A 75 -10.49 -5.67 -18.30
N PHE A 76 -9.30 -6.21 -18.09
CA PHE A 76 -8.80 -6.48 -16.73
C PHE A 76 -8.33 -5.17 -16.10
N ASN A 77 -9.04 -4.69 -15.08
CA ASN A 77 -8.63 -3.55 -14.27
C ASN A 77 -8.13 -4.05 -12.92
N ALA A 78 -6.97 -3.55 -12.50
CA ALA A 78 -6.42 -3.77 -11.18
C ALA A 78 -6.30 -2.43 -10.45
N TYR A 79 -6.62 -2.43 -9.16
CA TYR A 79 -6.63 -1.23 -8.35
C TYR A 79 -5.68 -1.36 -7.16
N PHE A 80 -4.92 -0.32 -6.92
CA PHE A 80 -4.07 -0.21 -5.75
C PHE A 80 -4.49 1.02 -4.95
N TYR A 81 -4.98 0.83 -3.74
CA TYR A 81 -5.33 1.91 -2.82
C TYR A 81 -4.25 2.05 -1.76
N SER A 82 -3.77 3.27 -1.54
CA SER A 82 -2.96 3.64 -0.38
C SER A 82 -3.79 4.60 0.47
N LEU A 83 -4.06 4.24 1.71
CA LEU A 83 -4.63 5.17 2.69
C LEU A 83 -3.48 6.01 3.27
N VAL A 84 -3.68 7.31 3.39
CA VAL A 84 -2.66 8.22 3.93
C VAL A 84 -3.32 9.23 4.83
N SER A 85 -2.83 9.32 6.06
CA SER A 85 -3.31 10.28 7.04
C SER A 85 -2.78 11.67 6.70
N ALA A 86 -3.70 12.60 6.42
CA ALA A 86 -3.36 14.00 6.16
C ALA A 86 -2.61 14.63 7.34
N ASP A 87 -1.76 15.62 7.05
CA ASP A 87 -0.94 16.35 8.03
C ASP A 87 0.01 15.47 8.88
N THR A 88 0.33 14.26 8.41
CA THR A 88 1.34 13.37 9.01
C THR A 88 2.56 13.20 8.10
N GLN A 89 3.61 12.54 8.61
CA GLN A 89 4.79 12.18 7.81
C GLN A 89 4.44 11.27 6.61
N GLU A 90 3.32 10.55 6.65
CA GLU A 90 2.85 9.69 5.55
C GLU A 90 2.68 10.45 4.23
N MET A 91 2.29 11.73 4.29
CA MET A 91 2.12 12.61 3.12
C MET A 91 3.42 12.81 2.33
N TYR A 92 4.55 12.92 3.03
CA TYR A 92 5.86 13.09 2.41
C TYR A 92 6.26 11.83 1.60
N TYR A 93 6.07 10.65 2.17
CA TYR A 93 6.38 9.39 1.47
C TYR A 93 5.41 9.12 0.34
N SER A 94 4.13 9.44 0.52
CA SER A 94 3.10 9.32 -0.50
C SER A 94 3.46 10.11 -1.77
N SER A 95 3.93 11.34 -1.61
CA SER A 95 4.38 12.18 -2.73
C SER A 95 5.51 11.54 -3.53
N LYS A 96 6.49 10.94 -2.85
CA LYS A 96 7.59 10.21 -3.51
C LYS A 96 7.13 8.93 -4.18
N ARG A 97 6.18 8.21 -3.57
CA ARG A 97 5.56 7.02 -4.13
C ARG A 97 4.81 7.35 -5.41
N GLN A 98 4.02 8.43 -5.40
CA GLN A 98 3.34 8.93 -6.60
C GLN A 98 4.34 9.13 -7.74
N GLN A 99 5.42 9.89 -7.50
CA GLN A 99 6.41 10.16 -8.53
C GLN A 99 7.01 8.86 -9.09
N PHE A 100 7.41 7.94 -8.22
CA PHE A 100 7.96 6.66 -8.64
C PHE A 100 6.96 5.81 -9.44
N LEU A 101 5.69 5.74 -9.04
CA LEU A 101 4.66 4.99 -9.77
C LEU A 101 4.41 5.59 -11.17
N VAL A 102 4.38 6.92 -11.26
CA VAL A 102 4.26 7.64 -12.54
C VAL A 102 5.46 7.36 -13.43
N ASP A 103 6.67 7.38 -12.89
CA ASP A 103 7.91 7.06 -13.63
C ASP A 103 7.92 5.61 -14.17
N GLN A 104 7.25 4.69 -13.47
CA GLN A 104 7.06 3.30 -13.92
C GLN A 104 5.89 3.11 -14.90
N GLY A 105 5.19 4.19 -15.26
CA GLY A 105 4.09 4.18 -16.23
C GLY A 105 2.73 3.75 -15.66
N TYR A 106 2.56 3.75 -14.34
CA TYR A 106 1.26 3.49 -13.73
C TYR A 106 0.36 4.73 -13.75
N ALA A 107 -0.95 4.52 -13.91
CA ALA A 107 -1.92 5.59 -13.74
C ALA A 107 -2.08 5.87 -12.24
N PHE A 108 -2.11 7.16 -11.88
CA PHE A 108 -2.19 7.57 -10.48
C PHE A 108 -3.25 8.65 -10.31
N LYS A 109 -4.08 8.51 -9.29
CA LYS A 109 -5.13 9.47 -8.93
C LYS A 109 -5.11 9.71 -7.43
N VAL A 110 -5.21 10.98 -7.04
CA VAL A 110 -5.48 11.37 -5.65
C VAL A 110 -6.99 11.52 -5.46
N ILE A 111 -7.52 10.92 -4.40
CA ILE A 111 -8.92 10.98 -3.98
C ILE A 111 -8.93 11.50 -2.54
N THR A 112 -9.53 12.67 -2.34
CA THR A 112 -9.68 13.30 -1.02
C THR A 112 -11.05 13.05 -0.39
N ALA A 113 -11.99 12.55 -1.17
CA ALA A 113 -13.32 12.19 -0.72
C ALA A 113 -13.83 11.05 -1.60
N LEU A 114 -14.32 10.00 -0.95
CA LEU A 114 -14.94 8.88 -1.65
C LEU A 114 -16.43 9.17 -1.79
N ASP A 115 -16.88 9.37 -3.03
CA ASP A 115 -18.27 9.69 -3.32
C ASP A 115 -19.22 8.61 -2.77
N GLY A 116 -20.20 9.03 -1.98
CA GLY A 116 -21.23 8.14 -1.42
C GLY A 116 -20.82 7.41 -0.14
N MET A 117 -19.64 7.71 0.44
CA MET A 117 -19.25 7.17 1.74
C MET A 117 -20.25 7.55 2.84
N ASP A 118 -20.81 8.76 2.78
CA ASP A 118 -21.87 9.26 3.66
C ASP A 118 -23.17 8.44 3.61
N LYS A 119 -23.38 7.69 2.53
CA LYS A 119 -24.59 6.88 2.29
C LYS A 119 -24.41 5.42 2.65
N VAL A 120 -23.20 5.00 3.01
CA VAL A 120 -22.93 3.62 3.41
C VAL A 120 -23.50 3.44 4.83
N PRO A 121 -24.53 2.60 5.00
CA PRO A 121 -25.04 2.31 6.33
C PRO A 121 -23.99 1.56 7.14
N ASP A 122 -24.05 1.69 8.46
CA ASP A 122 -23.23 0.91 9.40
C ASP A 122 -21.70 1.11 9.25
N LEU A 123 -21.26 2.30 8.84
CA LEU A 123 -19.85 2.67 8.95
C LEU A 123 -19.41 2.74 10.41
N ALA A 124 -18.38 1.96 10.74
CA ALA A 124 -17.76 1.99 12.06
C ALA A 124 -17.16 3.37 12.38
N TYR A 125 -17.17 3.73 13.66
CA TYR A 125 -16.65 5.00 14.17
C TYR A 125 -17.36 6.24 13.61
N GLY A 126 -18.66 6.11 13.27
CA GLY A 126 -19.48 7.21 12.78
C GLY A 126 -19.86 8.21 13.87
N THR A 127 -19.82 7.78 15.15
CA THR A 127 -20.16 8.65 16.28
C THR A 127 -18.91 9.15 17.03
N ARG A 128 -19.02 10.35 17.61
CA ARG A 128 -17.94 10.92 18.44
C ARG A 128 -17.61 10.04 19.65
N GLN A 129 -18.60 9.32 20.18
CA GLN A 129 -18.40 8.43 21.31
C GLN A 129 -17.51 7.25 20.94
N GLU A 130 -17.83 6.54 19.86
CA GLU A 130 -17.00 5.43 19.36
C GLU A 130 -15.57 5.87 19.03
N GLN A 131 -15.40 7.09 18.48
CA GLN A 131 -14.09 7.67 18.20
C GLN A 131 -13.28 7.95 19.48
N LEU A 132 -13.94 8.46 20.53
CA LEU A 132 -13.28 8.69 21.83
C LEU A 132 -12.92 7.37 22.52
N GLU A 133 -13.76 6.35 22.40
CA GLU A 133 -13.48 5.00 22.92
C GLU A 133 -12.27 4.38 22.20
N LEU A 134 -12.19 4.51 20.87
CA LEU A 134 -11.01 4.09 20.12
C LEU A 134 -9.76 4.87 20.54
N LEU A 135 -9.86 6.19 20.70
CA LEU A 135 -8.74 7.01 21.14
C LEU A 135 -8.24 6.59 22.53
N GLN A 136 -9.13 6.27 23.46
CA GLN A 136 -8.75 5.77 24.78
C GLN A 136 -8.02 4.43 24.70
N GLN A 137 -8.45 3.52 23.81
CA GLN A 137 -7.76 2.25 23.59
C GLN A 137 -6.36 2.49 23.01
N VAL A 138 -6.21 3.40 22.05
CA VAL A 138 -4.91 3.76 21.47
C VAL A 138 -3.99 4.38 22.51
N LEU A 139 -4.49 5.28 23.36
CA LEU A 139 -3.70 5.90 24.44
C LEU A 139 -3.30 4.91 25.54
N ALA A 140 -4.06 3.84 25.72
CA ALA A 140 -3.77 2.79 26.69
C ALA A 140 -2.90 1.66 26.13
N ALA A 141 -2.69 1.62 24.81
CA ALA A 141 -1.79 0.65 24.17
C ALA A 141 -0.33 1.03 24.47
N ASP A 142 0.49 0.05 24.82
CA ASP A 142 1.91 0.26 25.10
C ASP A 142 2.71 0.47 23.80
N ASP A 143 3.83 1.20 23.89
CA ASP A 143 4.78 1.43 22.79
C ASP A 143 5.27 0.14 22.11
N ALA A 144 5.11 -1.03 22.75
CA ALA A 144 5.42 -2.33 22.18
C ALA A 144 4.60 -2.63 20.91
N ASP A 145 3.35 -2.16 20.83
CA ASP A 145 2.48 -2.34 19.65
C ASP A 145 2.94 -1.45 18.47
N ALA A 146 3.56 -0.31 18.76
CA ALA A 146 4.20 0.58 17.78
C ALA A 146 5.65 0.17 17.44
N SER A 147 6.32 -0.59 18.30
CA SER A 147 7.77 -0.88 18.20
C SER A 147 8.20 -1.74 17.00
N ASN A 148 7.25 -2.32 16.26
CA ASN A 148 7.52 -2.98 14.98
C ASN A 148 7.81 -2.00 13.82
N GLU A 149 7.79 -0.70 14.09
CA GLU A 149 8.02 0.38 13.12
C GLU A 149 9.44 0.98 13.21
N ARG A 150 10.45 0.24 13.69
CA ARG A 150 11.83 0.72 13.59
C ARG A 150 12.26 0.85 12.12
N VAL A 151 12.52 2.10 11.76
CA VAL A 151 13.06 2.55 10.48
C VAL A 151 14.51 2.10 10.40
N ASP A 152 14.87 1.33 9.37
CA ASP A 152 16.27 1.17 9.03
C ASP A 152 16.72 2.50 8.40
N ASP A 153 17.47 3.30 9.17
CA ASP A 153 18.07 4.60 8.78
C ASP A 153 18.98 4.54 7.53
N ALA A 154 19.17 3.36 6.93
CA ALA A 154 20.01 3.15 5.77
C ALA A 154 19.57 3.97 4.54
N ASP A 155 18.28 4.28 4.41
CA ASP A 155 17.76 5.10 3.30
C ASP A 155 17.80 6.62 3.61
N ALA A 156 18.05 7.05 4.85
CA ALA A 156 18.26 8.46 5.20
C ALA A 156 19.53 9.05 4.59
N ALA A 157 20.55 8.22 4.35
CA ALA A 157 21.75 8.61 3.65
C ALA A 157 21.51 8.88 2.15
N GLU A 158 20.54 8.19 1.52
CA GLU A 158 20.13 8.45 0.13
C GLU A 158 19.20 9.68 0.01
N LEU A 159 18.74 10.21 1.16
CA LEU A 159 17.80 11.33 1.25
C LEU A 159 18.46 12.72 1.27
N GLY A 160 19.79 12.82 1.15
CA GLY A 160 20.48 14.10 0.95
C GLY A 160 20.20 15.13 2.04
N ILE A 161 19.93 14.70 3.28
CA ILE A 161 19.90 15.60 4.43
C ILE A 161 21.35 15.80 4.89
N GLY A 162 22.13 16.44 4.04
CA GLY A 162 23.44 17.02 4.37
C GLY A 162 23.36 18.49 3.98
N ASP A 163 23.90 19.36 4.82
CA ASP A 163 23.95 20.81 4.62
C ASP A 163 24.25 21.17 3.16
N ASP A 164 23.40 22.03 2.62
CA ASP A 164 23.50 22.61 1.28
C ASP A 164 24.77 23.46 1.21
N ASP A 165 25.79 22.98 0.49
CA ASP A 165 26.83 23.85 -0.06
C ASP A 165 27.14 23.47 -1.53
N GLY A 166 26.59 24.31 -2.41
CA GLY A 166 27.06 24.65 -3.76
C GLY A 166 27.64 23.56 -4.68
N GLY A 167 26.87 23.16 -5.71
CA GLY A 167 27.42 22.43 -6.86
C GLY A 167 26.48 22.27 -8.06
N ARG A 168 26.85 22.84 -9.22
CA ARG A 168 26.09 22.88 -10.49
C ARG A 168 26.18 21.57 -11.33
N LEU A 169 25.15 21.38 -12.18
CA LEU A 169 25.09 20.65 -13.49
C LEU A 169 25.19 19.10 -13.43
N ALA A 170 24.52 18.29 -14.28
CA ALA A 170 24.18 18.45 -15.69
C ALA A 170 22.95 17.62 -16.15
N VAL A 171 22.36 18.06 -17.27
CA VAL A 171 21.32 17.38 -18.07
C VAL A 171 21.93 16.26 -18.91
N GLY A 172 21.26 15.11 -19.00
CA GLY A 172 21.60 14.04 -19.94
C GLY A 172 20.38 13.15 -20.22
N GLY A 173 19.81 13.28 -21.42
CA GLY A 173 18.68 12.48 -21.90
C GLY A 173 19.08 11.09 -22.38
N GLY A 174 18.08 10.21 -22.47
CA GLY A 174 18.22 8.88 -23.08
C GLY A 174 16.94 8.09 -22.89
N GLY A 175 16.06 8.12 -23.90
CA GLY A 175 14.83 7.34 -23.91
C GLY A 175 15.08 5.85 -24.16
N ALA A 176 14.22 5.01 -23.58
CA ALA A 176 13.95 3.67 -24.05
C ALA A 176 12.48 3.36 -23.78
N ALA A 177 11.74 3.05 -24.85
CA ALA A 177 10.34 2.67 -24.82
C ALA A 177 10.15 1.35 -24.05
N ALA A 178 9.18 1.32 -23.14
CA ALA A 178 8.67 0.10 -22.54
C ALA A 178 7.14 0.10 -22.59
N ALA A 179 6.60 -1.00 -23.10
CA ALA A 179 5.21 -1.24 -23.46
C ALA A 179 4.18 -0.73 -22.45
N ALA A 180 3.08 -0.17 -22.98
CA ALA A 180 1.91 0.25 -22.23
C ALA A 180 1.44 -0.86 -21.29
N LYS A 181 1.72 -0.69 -19.99
CA LYS A 181 1.12 -1.46 -18.92
C LYS A 181 -0.33 -1.01 -18.83
N ASP A 182 -1.25 -1.88 -19.23
CA ASP A 182 -2.68 -1.65 -19.08
C ASP A 182 -3.01 -1.27 -17.62
N ARG A 183 -3.29 0.02 -17.45
CA ARG A 183 -4.14 0.68 -16.43
C ARG A 183 -4.22 -0.02 -15.08
N VAL A 184 -3.15 0.06 -14.30
CA VAL A 184 -3.26 -0.01 -12.84
C VAL A 184 -3.53 1.41 -12.36
N ASP A 185 -4.72 1.63 -11.81
CA ASP A 185 -5.08 2.90 -11.17
C ASP A 185 -4.64 2.82 -9.70
N ALA A 186 -3.57 3.54 -9.37
CA ALA A 186 -3.15 3.78 -8.01
C ALA A 186 -3.95 4.95 -7.42
N VAL A 187 -4.69 4.68 -6.36
CA VAL A 187 -5.56 5.63 -5.69
C VAL A 187 -5.00 5.96 -4.33
N LEU A 188 -4.65 7.22 -4.11
CA LEU A 188 -4.43 7.75 -2.78
C LEU A 188 -5.80 8.14 -2.21
N ALA A 189 -6.26 7.48 -1.16
CA ALA A 189 -7.43 7.93 -0.40
C ALA A 189 -6.92 8.63 0.86
N ALA A 190 -7.11 9.95 0.92
CA ALA A 190 -6.89 10.77 2.11
C ALA A 190 -8.19 10.94 2.87
#